data_AF-A0A143HMR0-F1
#
_entry.id   AF-A0A143HMR0-F1
#
_cell.length_a   1.000
_cell.length_b   1.000
_cell.length_c   1.000
_cell.angle_alpha   90.00
_cell.angle_beta   90.00
_cell.angle_gamma   90.00
#
_symmetry.space_group_name_H-M   'P 1'
#
loop_
_entity.id
_entity.type
_entity.pdbx_description
1 polymer ?
#
loop_
_entity_poly.entity_id
_entity_poly.type
_entity_poly.pdbx_seq_one_letter_code
_entity_poly.pdbx_strand_id
1 'polypeptide(L)'
;MNWLLNIDFLQLMAQAPQTALLDFGDRFTLDDVAALMVEGAPKVFAALPPKDKEKLLKGYHTRSREELPPKEWWPRVKEEFHIFLCTEDPKYENLRRKLNDSASATTTTFVGLISAAIGSNLGFEAGSIIGLVAACVYAAAKFGKEAYCANALNK
;
A
#
# COMPACT_ATOMS: atom_id res chain seq x y z
N MET A 1 -0.14 -15.23 12.41
CA MET A 1 -0.92 -14.09 11.87
C MET A 1 -1.98 -14.65 10.93
N ASN A 2 -3.18 -14.88 11.44
CA ASN A 2 -4.26 -15.53 10.69
C ASN A 2 -5.06 -14.53 9.84
N TRP A 3 -4.99 -13.24 10.20
CA TRP A 3 -5.80 -12.18 9.58
C TRP A 3 -5.52 -11.94 8.10
N LEU A 4 -4.29 -12.21 7.61
CA LEU A 4 -3.95 -12.09 6.19
C LEU A 4 -4.76 -13.05 5.30
N LEU A 5 -5.20 -14.19 5.84
CA LEU A 5 -6.02 -15.16 5.10
C LEU A 5 -7.46 -14.69 4.93
N ASN A 6 -7.90 -13.70 5.72
CA ASN A 6 -9.25 -13.15 5.69
C ASN A 6 -9.34 -11.88 4.83
N ILE A 7 -8.32 -11.61 4.02
CA ILE A 7 -8.25 -10.43 3.17
C ILE A 7 -9.08 -10.64 1.90
N ASP A 8 -9.98 -9.69 1.67
CA ASP A 8 -10.74 -9.55 0.44
C ASP A 8 -10.00 -8.59 -0.49
N PHE A 9 -9.41 -9.15 -1.56
CA PHE A 9 -8.67 -8.39 -2.55
C PHE A 9 -9.52 -7.32 -3.26
N LEU A 10 -10.84 -7.52 -3.37
CA LEU A 10 -11.73 -6.53 -3.97
C LEU A 10 -11.83 -5.28 -3.10
N GLN A 11 -11.89 -5.46 -1.78
CA GLN A 11 -11.88 -4.34 -0.82
C GLN A 11 -10.54 -3.59 -0.84
N LEU A 12 -9.41 -4.31 -0.95
CA LEU A 12 -8.10 -3.67 -1.12
C LEU A 12 -8.01 -2.87 -2.41
N MET A 13 -8.45 -3.44 -3.53
CA MET A 13 -8.46 -2.74 -4.82
C MET A 13 -9.40 -1.53 -4.81
N ALA A 14 -10.50 -1.58 -4.06
CA ALA A 14 -11.37 -0.40 -3.91
C ALA A 14 -10.66 0.75 -3.18
N GLN A 15 -9.76 0.45 -2.24
CA GLN A 15 -8.97 1.46 -1.51
C GLN A 15 -7.70 1.90 -2.25
N ALA A 16 -7.10 0.98 -3.01
CA ALA A 16 -5.88 1.21 -3.78
C ALA A 16 -5.99 0.54 -5.16
N PRO A 17 -6.74 1.14 -6.11
CA PRO A 17 -6.93 0.56 -7.45
C PRO A 17 -5.63 0.27 -8.20
N GLN A 18 -4.57 1.00 -7.88
CA GLN A 18 -3.24 0.85 -8.44
C GLN A 18 -2.63 -0.54 -8.15
N THR A 19 -3.09 -1.24 -7.11
CA THR A 19 -2.61 -2.59 -6.76
C THR A 19 -2.90 -3.64 -7.83
N ALA A 20 -3.87 -3.40 -8.71
CA ALA A 20 -4.12 -4.23 -9.89
C ALA A 20 -2.89 -4.35 -10.81
N LEU A 21 -1.90 -3.44 -10.72
CA LEU A 21 -0.65 -3.59 -11.46
C LEU A 21 0.13 -4.85 -11.06
N LEU A 22 0.03 -5.27 -9.80
CA LEU A 22 0.68 -6.49 -9.31
C LEU A 22 0.04 -7.75 -9.89
N ASP A 23 -1.13 -7.67 -10.54
CA ASP A 23 -1.76 -8.77 -11.28
C ASP A 23 -1.13 -9.03 -12.64
N PHE A 24 -0.34 -8.11 -13.19
CA PHE A 24 0.27 -8.26 -14.52
C PHE A 24 1.61 -9.03 -14.53
N GLY A 25 1.80 -9.93 -13.55
CA GLY A 25 3.01 -10.73 -13.34
C GLY A 25 4.17 -9.93 -12.74
N ASP A 26 5.38 -10.49 -12.80
CA ASP A 26 6.60 -9.94 -12.18
C ASP A 26 7.13 -8.65 -12.84
N ARG A 27 6.35 -8.06 -13.75
CA ARG A 27 6.71 -6.84 -14.48
C ARG A 27 6.58 -5.57 -13.66
N PHE A 28 5.76 -5.60 -12.61
CA PHE A 28 5.50 -4.46 -11.75
C PHE A 28 5.79 -4.81 -10.31
N THR A 29 6.50 -3.91 -9.64
CA THR A 29 6.87 -4.02 -8.24
C THR A 29 5.89 -3.25 -7.35
N LEU A 30 5.99 -3.48 -6.05
CA LEU A 30 5.25 -2.68 -5.08
C LEU A 30 5.65 -1.19 -5.14
N ASP A 31 6.90 -0.89 -5.50
CA ASP A 31 7.37 0.49 -5.65
C ASP A 31 6.73 1.17 -6.88
N ASP A 32 6.48 0.42 -7.97
CA ASP A 32 5.76 0.93 -9.14
C ASP A 32 4.30 1.26 -8.81
N VAL A 33 3.65 0.44 -7.98
CA VAL A 33 2.30 0.73 -7.45
C VAL A 33 2.32 2.01 -6.64
N ALA A 34 3.23 2.11 -5.67
CA ALA A 34 3.33 3.26 -4.79
C ALA A 34 3.65 4.57 -5.54
N ALA A 35 4.45 4.49 -6.61
CA ALA A 35 4.77 5.62 -7.48
C ALA A 35 3.52 6.24 -8.15
N LEU A 36 2.43 5.48 -8.29
CA LEU A 36 1.13 5.96 -8.78
C LEU A 36 0.22 6.54 -7.68
N MET A 37 0.67 6.53 -6.44
CA MET A 37 -0.10 6.89 -5.25
C MET A 37 0.50 8.05 -4.45
N VAL A 38 1.67 8.53 -4.84
CA VAL A 38 2.38 9.64 -4.19
C VAL A 38 2.51 10.87 -5.09
N GLU A 39 2.95 12.00 -4.53
CA GLU A 39 3.27 13.21 -5.27
C GLU A 39 4.13 12.92 -6.51
N GLY A 40 3.77 13.54 -7.63
CA GLY A 40 4.42 13.28 -8.92
C GLY A 40 3.81 12.13 -9.72
N ALA A 41 2.81 11.40 -9.18
CA ALA A 41 2.14 10.34 -9.91
C ALA A 41 1.48 10.85 -11.22
N PRO A 42 1.61 10.11 -12.34
CA PRO A 42 0.98 10.49 -13.60
C PRO A 42 -0.55 10.45 -13.49
N LYS A 43 -1.23 11.51 -13.94
CA LYS A 43 -2.68 11.53 -14.16
C LYS A 43 -2.99 10.67 -15.39
N VAL A 44 -3.16 9.38 -15.20
CA VAL A 44 -3.64 8.49 -16.27
C VAL A 44 -5.16 8.47 -16.25
N PHE A 45 -5.78 9.07 -17.27
CA PHE A 45 -7.22 8.99 -17.44
C PHE A 45 -7.58 7.72 -18.20
N ALA A 46 -8.43 6.87 -17.62
CA ALA A 46 -8.85 5.60 -18.23
C ALA A 46 -9.42 5.79 -19.64
N ALA A 47 -10.14 6.90 -19.83
CA ALA A 47 -10.78 7.29 -21.09
C ALA A 47 -9.80 7.74 -22.20
N LEU A 48 -8.50 7.88 -21.92
CA LEU A 48 -7.57 8.36 -22.94
C LEU A 48 -7.22 7.29 -23.98
N PRO A 49 -7.04 7.68 -25.26
CA PRO A 49 -6.56 6.78 -26.30
C PRO A 49 -5.12 6.31 -26.00
N PRO A 50 -4.70 5.10 -26.45
CA PRO A 50 -3.37 4.55 -26.16
C PRO A 50 -2.19 5.47 -26.50
N LYS A 51 -2.25 6.16 -27.64
CA LYS A 51 -1.24 7.12 -28.11
C LYS A 51 -1.00 8.29 -27.15
N ASP A 52 -2.03 8.68 -26.39
CA ASP A 52 -1.99 9.81 -25.46
C ASP A 52 -1.61 9.35 -24.05
N LYS A 53 -1.92 8.08 -23.69
CA LYS A 53 -1.39 7.41 -22.50
C LYS A 53 0.14 7.31 -22.55
N GLU A 54 0.70 6.99 -23.71
CA GLU A 54 2.15 6.88 -23.92
C GLU A 54 2.88 8.23 -23.77
N LYS A 55 2.22 9.34 -24.13
CA LYS A 55 2.72 10.70 -23.90
C LYS A 55 2.61 11.13 -22.44
N LEU A 56 1.59 10.67 -21.71
CA LEU A 56 1.44 10.93 -20.28
C LEU A 56 2.51 10.24 -19.44
N LEU A 57 2.86 9.01 -19.82
CA LEU A 57 3.98 8.27 -19.22
C LEU A 57 5.33 8.97 -19.44
N LYS A 58 5.44 9.88 -20.42
CA LYS A 58 6.63 10.69 -20.73
C LYS A 58 6.66 12.06 -20.03
N GLY A 59 5.75 12.36 -19.09
CA GLY A 59 6.04 13.32 -18.01
C GLY A 59 5.28 14.66 -17.95
N TYR A 60 4.10 14.81 -18.56
CA TYR A 60 3.45 16.14 -18.64
C TYR A 60 2.27 16.41 -17.69
N HIS A 61 1.68 15.39 -17.05
CA HIS A 61 0.58 15.61 -16.09
C HIS A 61 0.82 14.83 -14.80
N THR A 62 1.68 15.34 -13.93
CA THR A 62 1.74 14.86 -12.55
C THR A 62 0.51 15.35 -11.78
N ARG A 63 -0.08 14.53 -10.90
CA ARG A 63 -1.13 14.99 -9.98
C ARG A 63 -0.62 16.19 -9.16
N SER A 64 -1.48 17.19 -8.92
CA SER A 64 -1.07 18.37 -8.15
C SER A 64 -0.69 17.93 -6.73
N ARG A 65 0.22 18.70 -6.15
CA ARG A 65 0.89 18.46 -4.87
C ARG A 65 -0.05 18.35 -3.67
N GLU A 66 -1.30 18.82 -3.81
CA GLU A 66 -2.20 19.04 -2.68
C GLU A 66 -3.06 17.82 -2.28
N GLU A 67 -3.17 16.80 -3.14
CA GLU A 67 -4.10 15.67 -2.91
C GLU A 67 -3.40 14.34 -2.60
N LEU A 68 -2.08 14.25 -2.77
CA LEU A 68 -1.33 13.01 -2.62
C LEU A 68 -0.25 13.09 -1.53
N PRO A 69 0.07 11.97 -0.88
CA PRO A 69 1.20 11.88 0.03
C PRO A 69 2.52 12.30 -0.63
N PRO A 70 3.38 13.05 0.07
CA PRO A 70 4.75 13.31 -0.36
C PRO A 70 5.48 12.02 -0.73
N LYS A 71 6.30 12.07 -1.79
CA LYS A 71 7.04 10.90 -2.29
C LYS A 71 7.95 10.29 -1.22
N GLU A 72 8.47 11.11 -0.32
CA GLU A 72 9.34 10.68 0.79
C GLU A 72 8.59 9.85 1.85
N TRP A 73 7.26 9.85 1.84
CA TRP A 73 6.48 9.05 2.79
C TRP A 73 6.50 7.58 2.44
N TRP A 74 6.53 7.23 1.15
CA TRP A 74 6.52 5.83 0.72
C TRP A 74 7.61 4.97 1.39
N PRO A 75 8.92 5.33 1.32
CA PRO A 75 9.95 4.51 1.95
C PRO A 75 9.73 4.36 3.47
N ARG A 76 9.23 5.39 4.15
CA ARG A 76 8.92 5.34 5.58
C ARG A 76 7.74 4.43 5.90
N VAL A 77 6.69 4.47 5.09
CA VAL A 77 5.51 3.59 5.22
C VAL A 77 5.90 2.14 4.95
N LYS A 78 6.71 1.89 3.91
CA LYS A 78 7.22 0.56 3.56
C LYS A 78 8.07 -0.02 4.70
N GLU A 79 8.96 0.79 5.27
CA GLU A 79 9.80 0.43 6.41
C GLU A 79 8.96 0.11 7.66
N GLU A 80 8.04 1.00 8.05
CA GLU A 80 7.19 0.76 9.22
C GLU A 80 6.26 -0.45 9.03
N PHE A 81 5.74 -0.66 7.83
CA PHE A 81 4.96 -1.85 7.52
C PHE A 81 5.80 -3.12 7.59
N HIS A 82 7.06 -3.08 7.14
CA HIS A 82 7.99 -4.19 7.30
C HIS A 82 8.25 -4.48 8.79
N ILE A 83 8.52 -3.45 9.60
CA ILE A 83 8.70 -3.61 11.06
C ILE A 83 7.45 -4.25 11.68
N PHE A 84 6.26 -3.76 11.32
CA PHE A 84 4.99 -4.31 11.79
C PHE A 84 4.80 -5.79 11.41
N LEU A 85 5.02 -6.15 10.14
CA LEU A 85 4.65 -7.44 9.60
C LEU A 85 5.73 -8.51 9.82
N CYS A 86 7.00 -8.13 9.67
CA CYS A 86 8.13 -9.02 9.51
C CYS A 86 9.02 -9.13 10.75
N THR A 87 8.82 -8.27 11.75
CA THR A 87 9.61 -8.27 12.98
C THR A 87 8.71 -8.43 14.22
N GLU A 88 9.33 -8.63 15.38
CA GLU A 88 8.65 -8.71 16.67
C GLU A 88 8.68 -7.39 17.46
N ASP A 89 8.95 -6.25 16.80
CA ASP A 89 9.08 -4.96 17.47
C ASP A 89 7.88 -4.67 18.41
N PRO A 90 8.12 -4.41 19.71
CA PRO A 90 7.07 -4.29 20.71
C PRO A 90 6.06 -3.16 20.41
N LYS A 91 6.45 -2.13 19.65
CA LYS A 91 5.56 -1.01 19.31
C LYS A 91 4.30 -1.46 18.55
N TYR A 92 4.38 -2.60 17.87
CA TYR A 92 3.27 -3.17 17.09
C TYR A 92 2.62 -4.39 17.73
N GLU A 93 3.03 -4.79 18.94
CA GLU A 93 2.48 -5.97 19.62
C GLU A 93 0.95 -5.87 19.81
N ASN A 94 0.48 -4.74 20.33
CA ASN A 94 -0.94 -4.51 20.56
C ASN A 94 -1.75 -4.51 19.24
N LEU A 95 -1.20 -3.94 18.17
CA LEU A 95 -1.82 -3.98 16.84
C LEU A 95 -1.92 -5.43 16.35
N ARG A 96 -0.83 -6.21 16.41
CA ARG A 96 -0.83 -7.62 15.99
C ARG A 96 -1.85 -8.44 16.78
N ARG A 97 -1.97 -8.22 18.09
CA ARG A 97 -3.01 -8.85 18.92
C ARG A 97 -4.42 -8.48 18.44
N LYS A 98 -4.72 -7.18 18.32
CA LYS A 98 -6.02 -6.70 17.82
C LYS A 98 -6.41 -7.30 16.47
N LEU A 99 -5.45 -7.39 15.54
CA LEU A 99 -5.71 -7.96 14.22
C LEU A 99 -6.00 -9.47 14.28
N ASN A 100 -5.29 -10.22 15.13
CA ASN A 100 -5.54 -11.65 15.31
C ASN A 100 -6.86 -11.94 16.04
N ASP A 101 -7.26 -11.10 16.99
CA ASP A 101 -8.52 -11.25 17.73
C ASP A 101 -9.76 -10.86 16.89
N SER A 102 -9.55 -10.13 15.79
CA SER A 102 -10.60 -9.58 14.94
C SER A 102 -11.05 -10.55 13.84
N ALA A 103 -11.47 -11.76 14.22
CA ALA A 103 -11.82 -12.84 13.29
C ALA A 103 -12.96 -12.50 12.29
N SER A 104 -13.82 -11.53 12.61
CA SER A 104 -14.95 -11.09 11.77
C SER A 104 -14.77 -9.69 11.16
N ALA A 105 -13.60 -9.06 11.34
CA ALA A 105 -13.37 -7.72 10.83
C ALA A 105 -13.21 -7.70 9.30
N THR A 106 -13.66 -6.61 8.69
CA THR A 106 -13.50 -6.40 7.24
C THR A 106 -12.06 -6.05 6.89
N THR A 107 -11.69 -6.26 5.63
CA THR A 107 -10.37 -5.86 5.12
C THR A 107 -10.15 -4.36 5.27
N THR A 108 -11.19 -3.56 5.08
CA THR A 108 -11.18 -2.12 5.35
C THR A 108 -10.81 -1.79 6.79
N THR A 109 -11.34 -2.55 7.76
CA THR A 109 -10.99 -2.40 9.17
C THR A 109 -9.52 -2.71 9.42
N PHE A 110 -8.98 -3.77 8.84
CA PHE A 110 -7.57 -4.11 8.97
C PHE A 110 -6.66 -3.00 8.41
N VAL A 111 -6.91 -2.54 7.19
CA VAL A 111 -6.13 -1.45 6.58
C VAL A 111 -6.24 -0.19 7.42
N GLY A 112 -7.44 0.16 7.92
CA GLY A 112 -7.65 1.32 8.77
C GLY A 112 -6.85 1.25 10.08
N LEU A 113 -6.86 0.11 10.78
CA LEU A 113 -6.10 -0.09 12.01
C LEU A 113 -4.59 0.00 11.77
N ILE A 114 -4.10 -0.61 10.69
CA ILE A 114 -2.68 -0.58 10.35
C ILE A 114 -2.26 0.83 9.95
N SER A 115 -3.06 1.52 9.14
CA SER A 115 -2.81 2.90 8.72
C SER A 115 -2.81 3.87 9.90
N ALA A 116 -3.72 3.69 10.85
CA ALA A 116 -3.75 4.48 12.07
C ALA A 116 -2.48 4.28 12.91
N ALA A 117 -2.03 3.05 13.09
CA ALA A 117 -0.84 2.75 13.88
C ALA A 117 0.47 3.19 13.21
N ILE A 118 0.60 2.99 11.90
CA ILE A 118 1.77 3.46 11.14
C ILE A 118 1.76 5.00 11.08
N GLY A 119 0.60 5.60 10.79
CA GLY A 119 0.43 7.05 10.74
C GLY A 119 0.80 7.71 12.06
N SER A 120 0.34 7.17 13.20
CA SER A 120 0.69 7.70 14.51
C SER A 120 2.19 7.64 14.81
N ASN A 121 2.90 6.60 14.33
CA ASN A 121 4.34 6.46 14.53
C ASN A 121 5.14 7.42 13.65
N LEU A 122 4.65 7.71 12.44
CA LEU A 122 5.32 8.61 11.49
C LEU A 122 4.89 10.08 11.63
N GLY A 123 3.86 10.37 12.43
CA GLY A 123 3.27 11.71 12.54
C GLY A 123 2.39 12.10 11.34
N PHE A 124 1.82 11.11 10.64
CA PHE A 124 0.94 11.30 9.49
C PHE A 124 -0.52 11.06 9.86
N GLU A 125 -1.43 11.76 9.18
CA GLU A 125 -2.85 11.43 9.27
C GLU A 125 -3.10 10.06 8.63
N ALA A 126 -3.79 9.17 9.36
CA ALA A 126 -4.04 7.80 8.93
C ALA A 126 -4.66 7.74 7.52
N GLY A 127 -5.62 8.63 7.24
CA GLY A 127 -6.33 8.71 5.97
C GLY A 127 -5.41 8.95 4.77
N SER A 128 -4.35 9.73 4.95
CA SER A 128 -3.42 10.08 3.86
C SER A 128 -2.60 8.88 3.39
N ILE A 129 -2.34 7.88 4.24
CA ILE A 129 -1.51 6.72 3.90
C ILE A 129 -2.30 5.42 3.67
N ILE A 130 -3.64 5.46 3.76
CA ILE A 130 -4.49 4.26 3.60
C ILE A 130 -4.16 3.51 2.31
N GLY A 131 -4.02 4.22 1.19
CA GLY A 131 -3.71 3.59 -0.09
C GLY A 131 -2.34 2.89 -0.10
N LEU A 132 -1.31 3.53 0.46
CA LEU A 132 0.04 2.96 0.54
C LEU A 132 0.07 1.71 1.43
N VAL A 133 -0.66 1.75 2.55
CA VAL A 133 -0.79 0.59 3.44
C VAL A 133 -1.59 -0.53 2.77
N ALA A 134 -2.69 -0.21 2.08
CA ALA A 134 -3.47 -1.18 1.31
C ALA A 134 -2.61 -1.88 0.26
N ALA A 135 -1.69 -1.17 -0.40
CA ALA A 135 -0.74 -1.77 -1.33
C ALA A 135 0.21 -2.77 -0.66
N CYS A 136 0.74 -2.43 0.51
CA CYS A 136 1.55 -3.36 1.30
C CYS A 136 0.76 -4.60 1.76
N VAL A 137 -0.47 -4.43 2.24
CA VAL A 137 -1.35 -5.54 2.64
C VAL A 137 -1.68 -6.42 1.44
N TYR A 138 -1.97 -5.82 0.28
CA TYR A 138 -2.21 -6.54 -0.97
C TYR A 138 -1.01 -7.40 -1.34
N ALA A 139 0.20 -6.81 -1.36
CA ALA A 139 1.42 -7.54 -1.69
C ALA A 139 1.69 -8.69 -0.69
N ALA A 140 1.53 -8.45 0.61
CA ALA A 140 1.71 -9.46 1.64
C ALA A 140 0.69 -10.60 1.55
N ALA A 141 -0.58 -10.29 1.26
CA ALA A 141 -1.62 -11.29 1.08
C ALA A 141 -1.44 -12.09 -0.21
N LYS A 142 -1.01 -11.44 -1.29
CA LYS A 142 -0.85 -12.06 -2.60
C LYS A 142 0.39 -12.94 -2.70
N PHE A 143 1.56 -12.41 -2.32
CA PHE A 143 2.83 -13.13 -2.43
C PHE A 143 3.12 -14.01 -1.20
N GLY A 144 2.37 -13.80 -0.12
CA GLY A 144 2.61 -14.42 1.18
C GLY A 144 3.54 -13.58 2.04
N LYS A 145 3.35 -13.68 3.37
CA LYS A 145 4.14 -12.96 4.37
C LYS A 145 5.65 -13.17 4.17
N GLU A 146 6.09 -14.42 4.04
CA GLU A 146 7.52 -14.74 3.98
C GLU A 146 8.18 -14.15 2.72
N ALA A 147 7.49 -14.22 1.57
CA ALA A 147 7.99 -13.62 0.34
C ALA A 147 8.02 -12.09 0.41
N TYR A 148 7.01 -11.47 1.03
CA TYR A 148 7.01 -10.04 1.29
C TYR A 148 8.20 -9.66 2.18
N CYS A 149 8.40 -10.36 3.31
CA CYS A 149 9.46 -10.05 4.26
C CYS A 149 10.87 -10.21 3.67
N ALA A 150 11.07 -11.17 2.77
CA ALA A 150 12.35 -11.33 2.07
C ALA A 150 12.65 -10.20 1.07
N ASN A 151 11.62 -9.53 0.53
CA ASN A 151 11.76 -8.58 -0.59
C ASN A 151 11.39 -7.13 -0.25
N ALA A 152 10.72 -6.87 0.88
CA ALA A 152 10.14 -5.55 1.19
C ALA A 152 11.16 -4.41 1.33
N LEU A 153 12.42 -4.72 1.63
CA LEU A 153 13.49 -3.71 1.74
C LEU A 153 14.50 -3.77 0.59
N ASN A 154 14.37 -4.73 -0.32
CA ASN A 154 15.25 -4.85 -1.47
C ASN A 154 14.73 -3.97 -2.62
N LYS A 155 15.67 -3.26 -3.25
CA LYS A 155 15.45 -2.33 -4.37
C LYS A 155 15.06 -3.04 -5.65
#